data_AF-A0A4Q7TEM2-F1
#
_entry.id   AF-A0A4Q7TEM2-F1
#
_cell.length_a   1.000
_cell.length_b   1.000
_cell.length_c   1.000
_cell.angle_alpha   90.00
_cell.angle_beta   90.00
_cell.angle_gamma   90.00
#
_symmetry.space_group_name_H-M   'P 1'
#
loop_
_entity.id
_entity.type
_entity.pdbx_description
1 polymer ?
#
loop_
_entity_poly.entity_id
_entity_poly.type
_entity_poly.pdbx_seq_one_letter_code
_entity_poly.pdbx_strand_id
1 'polypeptide(L)'
;MRRVIKLIKENEQRFPECAKYYVPLIGKARRNLVKHPDISIETCKALLEGISKTVLIITKPEWDRQRIEKMTFAKLVTHAMQDLRDNDDVVEDEFKSHVVSFSQSLATLRNHRSDISHGRGAPKAMESSRRFALLSFHTSEAIALYMLEAYFERRTAALVVLPDSDDEQPLPGGLPDIEYEDNQEFNDELDSQFPLDGKLIYSFALYRLYYEDYIIELENYRDAVAESIDNLIEHDDGNAD
;
A
#
# COMPACT_ATOMS: atom_id res chain seq x y z
N MET A 1 -18.69 -4.39 3.36
CA MET A 1 -17.39 -4.54 2.67
C MET A 1 -17.06 -6.00 2.32
N ARG A 2 -18.05 -6.84 1.99
CA ARG A 2 -17.76 -8.22 1.54
C ARG A 2 -17.29 -8.24 0.08
N ARG A 3 -17.86 -7.36 -0.75
CA ARG A 3 -17.49 -7.22 -2.16
C ARG A 3 -16.03 -6.78 -2.31
N VAL A 4 -15.62 -5.79 -1.52
CA VAL A 4 -14.23 -5.33 -1.48
C VAL A 4 -13.26 -6.45 -1.09
N ILE A 5 -13.56 -7.22 -0.04
CA ILE A 5 -12.72 -8.37 0.34
C ILE A 5 -12.64 -9.40 -0.79
N LYS A 6 -13.78 -9.70 -1.43
CA LYS A 6 -13.83 -10.66 -2.54
C LYS A 6 -12.94 -10.18 -3.69
N LEU A 7 -13.08 -8.93 -4.12
CA LEU A 7 -12.27 -8.33 -5.18
C LEU A 7 -10.78 -8.37 -4.84
N ILE A 8 -10.40 -7.99 -3.62
CA ILE A 8 -9.00 -8.03 -3.17
C ILE A 8 -8.45 -9.46 -3.24
N LYS A 9 -9.21 -10.45 -2.78
CA LYS A 9 -8.81 -11.87 -2.82
C LYS A 9 -8.68 -12.41 -4.24
N GLU A 10 -9.59 -12.02 -5.13
CA GLU A 10 -9.52 -12.39 -6.56
C GLU A 10 -8.26 -11.85 -7.25
N ASN A 11 -7.70 -10.77 -6.71
CA ASN A 11 -6.49 -10.13 -7.24
C ASN A 11 -5.27 -10.29 -6.31
N GLU A 12 -5.36 -11.12 -5.26
CA GLU A 12 -4.33 -11.23 -4.20
C GLU A 12 -3.00 -11.76 -4.72
N GLN A 13 -3.02 -12.64 -5.74
CA GLN A 13 -1.79 -13.11 -6.39
C GLN A 13 -1.01 -11.98 -7.08
N ARG A 14 -1.70 -10.95 -7.57
CA ARG A 14 -1.09 -9.82 -8.29
C ARG A 14 -0.81 -8.63 -7.38
N PHE A 15 -1.63 -8.44 -6.34
CA PHE A 15 -1.56 -7.32 -5.41
C PHE A 15 -1.69 -7.82 -3.95
N PRO A 16 -0.75 -8.64 -3.46
CA PRO A 16 -0.82 -9.23 -2.12
C PRO A 16 -0.79 -8.18 -1.00
N GLU A 17 -0.18 -7.02 -1.24
CA GLU A 17 -0.16 -5.88 -0.33
C GLU A 17 -1.57 -5.35 -0.04
N CYS A 18 -2.45 -5.33 -1.05
CA CYS A 18 -3.85 -4.91 -0.86
C CYS A 18 -4.59 -5.84 0.11
N ALA A 19 -4.32 -7.16 0.05
CA ALA A 19 -4.86 -8.14 0.99
C ALA A 19 -4.30 -7.92 2.40
N LYS A 20 -2.98 -7.79 2.52
CA LYS A 20 -2.27 -7.60 3.80
C LYS A 20 -2.72 -6.33 4.54
N TYR A 21 -2.90 -5.21 3.83
CA TYR A 21 -3.22 -3.93 4.47
C TYR A 21 -4.73 -3.69 4.65
N TYR A 22 -5.56 -3.97 3.64
CA TYR A 22 -6.96 -3.50 3.66
C TYR A 22 -7.93 -4.50 4.29
N VAL A 23 -7.71 -5.82 4.16
CA VAL A 23 -8.60 -6.82 4.75
C VAL A 23 -8.66 -6.69 6.29
N PRO A 24 -7.55 -6.47 7.02
CA PRO A 24 -7.60 -6.21 8.46
C PRO A 24 -8.37 -4.94 8.83
N LEU A 25 -8.22 -3.85 8.06
CA LEU A 25 -8.97 -2.60 8.27
C LEU A 25 -10.47 -2.83 8.08
N ILE A 26 -10.87 -3.53 7.02
CA ILE A 26 -12.27 -3.89 6.78
C ILE A 26 -12.83 -4.71 7.95
N GLY A 27 -12.04 -5.68 8.44
CA GLY A 27 -12.39 -6.47 9.62
C GLY A 27 -12.58 -5.61 10.87
N LYS A 28 -11.66 -4.67 11.12
CA LYS A 28 -11.74 -3.72 12.25
C LYS A 28 -12.97 -2.83 12.15
N ALA A 29 -13.26 -2.25 10.99
CA ALA A 29 -14.46 -1.43 10.79
C ALA A 29 -15.72 -2.24 11.10
N ARG A 30 -15.85 -3.45 10.54
CA ARG A 30 -17.02 -4.32 10.74
C ARG A 30 -17.25 -4.69 12.20
N ARG A 31 -16.20 -5.03 12.95
CA ARG A 31 -16.32 -5.42 14.37
C ARG A 31 -16.78 -4.27 15.27
N ASN A 32 -16.50 -3.03 14.87
CA ASN A 32 -16.80 -1.85 15.68
C ASN A 32 -18.15 -1.19 15.36
N LEU A 33 -18.85 -1.59 14.29
CA LEU A 33 -20.13 -1.00 13.84
C LEU A 33 -21.18 -0.80 14.94
N VAL A 34 -21.25 -1.71 15.91
CA VAL A 34 -22.26 -1.68 16.98
C VAL A 34 -21.71 -1.08 18.27
N LYS A 35 -20.56 -1.58 18.74
CA LYS A 35 -20.00 -1.23 20.05
C LYS A 35 -19.22 0.09 20.05
N HIS A 36 -18.55 0.42 18.94
CA HIS A 36 -17.74 1.62 18.82
C HIS A 36 -17.91 2.26 17.42
N PRO A 37 -19.08 2.86 17.14
CA PRO A 37 -19.42 3.39 15.81
C PRO A 37 -18.37 4.38 15.27
N ASP A 38 -17.80 5.23 16.13
CA ASP A 38 -16.76 6.19 15.72
C ASP A 38 -15.45 5.51 15.31
N ILE A 39 -15.05 4.40 15.96
CA ILE A 39 -13.90 3.59 15.53
C ILE A 39 -14.16 2.99 14.13
N SER A 40 -15.40 2.58 13.85
CA SER A 40 -15.76 2.10 12.51
C SER A 40 -15.59 3.20 11.46
N ILE A 41 -16.03 4.42 11.76
CA ILE A 41 -15.94 5.55 10.84
C ILE A 41 -14.49 5.98 10.62
N GLU A 42 -13.69 6.03 11.69
CA GLU A 42 -12.25 6.31 11.59
C GLU A 42 -11.52 5.25 10.75
N THR A 43 -11.90 3.98 10.91
CA THR A 43 -11.33 2.91 10.10
C THR A 43 -11.73 3.02 8.63
N CYS A 44 -12.95 3.49 8.31
CA CYS A 44 -13.37 3.76 6.94
C CYS A 44 -12.55 4.90 6.29
N LYS A 45 -12.25 5.96 7.05
CA LYS A 45 -11.34 7.02 6.61
C LYS A 45 -9.94 6.47 6.33
N ALA A 46 -9.38 5.69 7.25
CA ALA A 46 -8.05 5.07 7.07
C ALA A 46 -7.99 4.14 5.84
N LEU A 47 -9.06 3.40 5.55
CA LEU A 47 -9.16 2.56 4.37
C LEU A 47 -9.11 3.39 3.08
N LEU A 48 -9.95 4.42 2.96
CA LEU A 48 -9.97 5.29 1.77
C LEU A 48 -8.64 6.05 1.60
N GLU A 49 -8.02 6.45 2.71
CA GLU A 49 -6.71 7.11 2.71
C GLU A 49 -5.62 6.17 2.17
N GLY A 50 -5.58 4.93 2.67
CA GLY A 50 -4.63 3.91 2.23
C GLY A 50 -4.79 3.56 0.75
N ILE A 51 -6.03 3.37 0.27
CA ILE A 51 -6.31 3.12 -1.15
C ILE A 51 -5.85 4.30 -2.01
N SER A 52 -6.16 5.53 -1.58
CA SER A 52 -5.74 6.74 -2.31
C SER A 52 -4.22 6.83 -2.45
N LYS A 53 -3.47 6.52 -1.38
CA LYS A 53 -2.00 6.50 -1.43
C LYS A 53 -1.48 5.44 -2.39
N THR A 54 -2.04 4.23 -2.35
CA THR A 54 -1.64 3.14 -3.26
C THR A 54 -1.89 3.49 -4.71
N VAL A 55 -3.03 4.12 -5.02
CA VAL A 55 -3.30 4.64 -6.37
C VAL A 55 -2.21 5.63 -6.79
N LEU A 56 -1.94 6.65 -5.95
CA LEU A 56 -1.03 7.74 -6.30
C LEU A 56 0.43 7.32 -6.43
N ILE A 57 0.93 6.40 -5.59
CA ILE A 57 2.30 5.87 -5.69
C ILE A 57 2.55 5.27 -7.07
N ILE A 58 1.51 4.79 -7.72
CA ILE A 58 1.59 4.09 -9.00
C ILE A 58 1.24 4.99 -10.18
N THR A 59 0.23 5.85 -10.03
CA THR A 59 -0.21 6.76 -11.10
C THR A 59 0.64 8.03 -11.19
N LYS A 60 1.43 8.34 -10.15
CA LYS A 60 2.30 9.53 -10.06
C LYS A 60 3.72 9.14 -9.63
N PRO A 61 4.49 8.43 -10.48
CA PRO A 61 5.87 8.07 -10.17
C PRO A 61 6.77 9.30 -9.98
N GLU A 62 6.38 10.46 -10.51
CA GLU A 62 7.09 11.73 -10.32
C GLU A 62 6.84 12.37 -8.95
N TRP A 63 5.94 11.81 -8.13
CA TRP A 63 5.71 12.25 -6.76
C TRP A 63 6.49 11.39 -5.79
N ASP A 64 7.44 12.00 -5.09
CA ASP A 64 8.14 11.29 -4.02
C ASP A 64 7.16 10.85 -2.92
N ARG A 65 7.50 9.75 -2.25
CA ARG A 65 6.65 9.14 -1.23
C ARG A 65 6.43 10.06 -0.03
N GLN A 66 7.41 10.90 0.33
CA GLN A 66 7.26 11.84 1.45
C GLN A 66 6.20 12.90 1.16
N ARG A 67 6.11 13.35 -0.10
CA ARG A 67 5.10 14.28 -0.57
C ARG A 67 3.72 13.68 -0.43
N ILE A 68 3.52 12.44 -0.84
CA ILE A 68 2.25 11.71 -0.71
C ILE A 68 1.87 11.56 0.77
N GLU A 69 2.80 11.16 1.63
CA GLU A 69 2.56 11.00 3.06
C GLU A 69 2.17 12.30 3.78
N LYS A 70 2.68 13.45 3.32
CA LYS A 70 2.36 14.77 3.89
C LYS A 70 1.03 15.34 3.38
N MET A 71 0.37 14.70 2.41
CA MET A 71 -0.90 15.20 1.88
C MET A 71 -2.05 15.03 2.88
N THR A 72 -2.98 15.99 2.85
CA THR A 72 -4.22 15.86 3.62
C THR A 72 -5.10 14.78 2.99
N PHE A 73 -5.93 14.12 3.81
CA PHE A 73 -6.87 13.09 3.34
C PHE A 73 -7.73 13.56 2.16
N ALA A 74 -8.22 14.80 2.21
CA ALA A 74 -9.00 15.37 1.10
C ALA A 74 -8.18 15.44 -0.20
N LYS A 75 -6.93 15.90 -0.14
CA LYS A 75 -6.05 15.98 -1.31
C LYS A 75 -5.73 14.60 -1.89
N LEU A 76 -5.46 13.62 -1.02
CA LEU A 76 -5.23 12.24 -1.43
C LEU A 76 -6.41 11.68 -2.23
N VAL A 77 -7.63 11.80 -1.69
CA VAL A 77 -8.83 11.33 -2.38
C VAL A 77 -9.07 12.10 -3.67
N THR A 78 -8.89 13.43 -3.68
CA THR A 78 -9.05 14.25 -4.89
C THR A 78 -8.14 13.76 -6.01
N HIS A 79 -6.84 13.60 -5.74
CA HIS A 79 -5.89 13.19 -6.77
C HIS A 79 -6.11 11.75 -7.23
N ALA A 80 -6.38 10.82 -6.29
CA ALA A 80 -6.66 9.44 -6.66
C ALA A 80 -7.91 9.33 -7.56
N MET A 81 -9.00 10.03 -7.21
CA MET A 81 -10.22 10.05 -8.03
C MET A 81 -10.00 10.75 -9.38
N GLN A 82 -9.18 11.81 -9.41
CA GLN A 82 -8.82 12.49 -10.66
C GLN A 82 -8.13 11.53 -11.63
N ASP A 83 -7.20 10.72 -11.12
CA ASP A 83 -6.42 9.79 -11.91
C ASP A 83 -7.26 8.59 -12.35
N LEU A 84 -8.10 8.03 -11.48
CA LEU A 84 -8.90 6.82 -11.76
C LEU A 84 -10.09 7.01 -12.70
N ARG A 85 -10.37 8.24 -13.11
CA ARG A 85 -11.52 8.56 -13.95
C ARG A 85 -11.28 8.13 -15.40
N ASP A 86 -12.31 7.61 -16.07
CA ASP A 86 -12.19 7.07 -17.42
C ASP A 86 -12.51 8.13 -18.47
N ASN A 87 -13.33 9.11 -18.11
CA ASN A 87 -13.70 10.23 -18.96
C ASN A 87 -13.38 11.56 -18.29
N ASP A 88 -12.83 12.50 -19.06
CA ASP A 88 -12.67 13.88 -18.61
C ASP A 88 -13.94 14.66 -18.95
N ASP A 89 -15.03 14.33 -18.24
CA ASP A 89 -16.34 14.95 -18.42
C ASP A 89 -16.92 15.53 -17.11
N VAL A 90 -17.94 16.37 -17.28
CA VAL A 90 -18.61 17.08 -16.18
C VAL A 90 -19.24 16.11 -15.17
N VAL A 91 -19.72 14.95 -15.62
CA VAL A 91 -20.41 13.97 -14.76
C VAL A 91 -19.42 13.29 -13.83
N GLU A 92 -18.29 12.82 -14.36
CA GLU A 92 -17.22 12.22 -13.54
C GLU A 92 -16.56 13.26 -12.63
N ASP A 93 -16.45 14.52 -13.06
CA ASP A 93 -15.98 15.62 -12.22
C ASP A 93 -16.89 15.95 -11.04
N GLU A 94 -18.20 15.96 -11.25
CA GLU A 94 -19.18 16.11 -10.16
C GLU A 94 -19.14 14.91 -9.22
N PHE A 95 -19.05 13.69 -9.75
CA PHE A 95 -18.94 12.47 -8.94
C PHE A 95 -17.69 12.49 -8.05
N LYS A 96 -16.53 12.82 -8.62
CA LYS A 96 -15.27 13.05 -7.88
C LYS A 96 -15.48 14.06 -6.76
N SER A 97 -16.12 15.19 -7.06
CA SER A 97 -16.39 16.25 -6.07
C SER A 97 -17.25 15.73 -4.91
N HIS A 98 -18.29 14.94 -5.18
CA HIS A 98 -19.12 14.31 -4.14
C HIS A 98 -18.34 13.31 -3.28
N VAL A 99 -17.48 12.48 -3.87
CA VAL A 99 -16.62 11.54 -3.14
C VAL A 99 -15.66 12.27 -2.22
N VAL A 100 -15.07 13.38 -2.68
CA VAL A 100 -14.20 14.23 -1.88
C VAL A 100 -14.97 14.87 -0.72
N SER A 101 -16.16 15.42 -0.97
CA SER A 101 -17.01 16.02 0.08
C SER A 101 -17.45 15.02 1.14
N PHE A 102 -17.81 13.79 0.74
CA PHE A 102 -18.11 12.71 1.68
C PHE A 102 -16.88 12.36 2.53
N SER A 103 -15.71 12.23 1.91
CA SER A 103 -14.45 11.94 2.60
C SER A 103 -14.08 13.04 3.61
N GLN A 104 -14.25 14.31 3.25
CA GLN A 104 -14.10 15.43 4.18
C GLN A 104 -15.07 15.35 5.34
N SER A 105 -16.32 14.95 5.10
CA SER A 105 -17.32 14.76 6.16
C SER A 105 -16.90 13.68 7.15
N LEU A 106 -16.30 12.57 6.69
CA LEU A 106 -15.73 11.54 7.58
C LEU A 106 -14.59 12.09 8.44
N ALA A 107 -13.67 12.86 7.85
CA ALA A 107 -12.54 13.45 8.59
C ALA A 107 -13.01 14.46 9.64
N THR A 108 -13.96 15.33 9.28
CA THR A 108 -14.58 16.29 10.19
C THR A 108 -15.28 15.57 11.33
N LEU A 109 -16.06 14.53 11.03
CA LEU A 109 -16.73 13.73 12.05
C LEU A 109 -15.74 13.11 13.04
N ARG A 110 -14.66 12.50 12.53
CA ARG A 110 -13.58 11.97 13.37
C ARG A 110 -13.03 13.04 14.30
N ASN A 111 -12.75 14.24 13.80
CA ASN A 111 -12.21 15.32 14.62
C ASN A 111 -13.18 15.78 15.72
N HIS A 112 -14.49 15.75 15.44
CA HIS A 112 -15.52 16.13 16.41
C HIS A 112 -15.86 15.03 17.43
N ARG A 113 -15.78 13.74 17.06
CA ARG A 113 -16.37 12.64 17.85
C ARG A 113 -15.43 11.48 18.20
N SER A 114 -14.26 11.36 17.55
CA SER A 114 -13.27 10.36 17.96
C SER A 114 -12.49 10.85 19.19
N ASP A 115 -12.22 9.91 20.11
CA ASP A 115 -11.52 10.12 21.38
C ASP A 115 -10.06 10.57 21.20
N ILE A 116 -9.47 10.30 20.04
CA ILE A 116 -8.06 10.60 19.75
C ILE A 116 -8.01 11.83 18.84
N SER A 117 -8.13 13.01 19.43
CA SER A 117 -7.76 14.27 18.75
C SER A 117 -6.88 15.09 19.68
N HIS A 118 -5.58 15.11 19.39
CA HIS A 118 -4.56 16.06 19.87
C HIS A 118 -4.90 16.80 21.17
N GLY A 119 -4.68 16.14 22.31
CA GLY A 119 -4.53 16.81 23.61
C GLY A 119 -5.81 17.35 24.26
N ARG A 120 -7.01 16.96 23.83
CA ARG A 120 -8.26 17.31 24.54
C ARG A 120 -8.86 16.08 25.21
N GLY A 121 -9.16 16.22 26.51
CA GLY A 121 -9.54 15.14 27.42
C GLY A 121 -10.71 14.28 26.94
N ALA A 122 -10.58 12.98 27.20
CA ALA A 122 -11.65 12.00 27.04
C ALA A 122 -12.71 12.11 28.15
N PRO A 123 -13.97 11.70 27.90
CA PRO A 123 -14.60 11.42 26.62
C PRO A 123 -15.40 12.62 26.10
N LYS A 124 -15.49 12.79 24.78
CA LYS A 124 -16.36 13.82 24.17
C LYS A 124 -17.83 13.40 24.24
N ALA A 125 -18.73 14.35 24.51
CA ALA A 125 -20.11 14.10 24.92
C ALA A 125 -21.07 13.46 23.88
N MET A 126 -20.63 13.18 22.64
CA MET A 126 -21.52 12.71 21.57
C MET A 126 -20.85 11.64 20.71
N GLU A 127 -21.30 10.40 20.89
CA GLU A 127 -20.95 9.27 20.03
C GLU A 127 -21.81 9.26 18.75
N SER A 128 -21.25 8.72 17.67
CA SER A 128 -22.03 8.50 16.44
C SER A 128 -23.01 7.34 16.60
N SER A 129 -24.20 7.50 16.02
CA SER A 129 -25.18 6.41 16.01
C SER A 129 -24.71 5.23 15.14
N ARG A 130 -25.10 4.01 15.52
CA ARG A 130 -24.91 2.80 14.69
C ARG A 130 -25.41 2.97 13.26
N ARG A 131 -26.57 3.61 13.07
CA ARG A 131 -27.15 3.82 11.73
C ARG A 131 -26.25 4.68 10.86
N PHE A 132 -25.66 5.71 11.44
CA PHE A 132 -24.72 6.57 10.74
C PHE A 132 -23.40 5.85 10.43
N ALA A 133 -22.85 5.09 11.36
CA ALA A 133 -21.66 4.28 11.09
C ALA A 133 -21.89 3.22 10.00
N LEU A 134 -23.09 2.62 9.93
CA LEU A 134 -23.49 1.74 8.83
C LEU A 134 -23.54 2.47 7.49
N LEU A 135 -24.12 3.67 7.45
CA LEU A 135 -24.11 4.50 6.24
C LEU A 135 -22.67 4.78 5.80
N SER A 136 -21.82 5.28 6.71
CA SER A 136 -20.41 5.54 6.41
C SER A 136 -19.69 4.29 5.90
N PHE A 137 -19.91 3.13 6.53
CA PHE A 137 -19.32 1.86 6.13
C PHE A 137 -19.75 1.42 4.73
N HIS A 138 -21.04 1.54 4.39
CA HIS A 138 -21.54 1.13 3.07
C HIS A 138 -21.17 2.12 1.97
N THR A 139 -21.18 3.41 2.25
CA THR A 139 -20.71 4.41 1.28
C THR A 139 -19.21 4.27 1.03
N SER A 140 -18.40 4.09 2.09
CA SER A 140 -16.98 3.79 1.92
C SER A 140 -16.73 2.44 1.24
N GLU A 141 -17.61 1.44 1.39
CA GLU A 141 -17.54 0.18 0.63
C GLU A 141 -17.67 0.43 -0.87
N ALA A 142 -18.66 1.22 -1.27
CA ALA A 142 -18.91 1.53 -2.68
C ALA A 142 -17.74 2.30 -3.30
N ILE A 143 -17.23 3.32 -2.58
CA ILE A 143 -16.09 4.12 -3.05
C ILE A 143 -14.83 3.26 -3.13
N ALA A 144 -14.50 2.49 -2.08
CA ALA A 144 -13.32 1.63 -2.09
C ALA A 144 -13.39 0.56 -3.18
N LEU A 145 -14.57 0.03 -3.46
CA LEU A 145 -14.77 -0.94 -4.53
C LEU A 145 -14.45 -0.31 -5.89
N TYR A 146 -15.06 0.84 -6.21
CA TYR A 146 -14.79 1.57 -7.45
C TYR A 146 -13.29 1.88 -7.60
N MET A 147 -12.66 2.42 -6.54
CA MET A 147 -11.25 2.80 -6.61
C MET A 147 -10.32 1.60 -6.87
N LEU A 148 -10.59 0.46 -6.24
CA LEU A 148 -9.78 -0.75 -6.41
C LEU A 148 -10.04 -1.44 -7.76
N GLU A 149 -11.28 -1.46 -8.25
CA GLU A 149 -11.60 -2.00 -9.57
C GLU A 149 -10.84 -1.22 -10.66
N ALA A 150 -10.98 0.11 -10.67
CA ALA A 150 -10.28 0.97 -11.63
C ALA A 150 -8.75 0.86 -11.51
N TYR A 151 -8.24 0.76 -10.28
CA TYR A 151 -6.81 0.56 -10.03
C TYR A 151 -6.28 -0.78 -10.59
N PHE A 152 -6.94 -1.90 -10.26
CA PHE A 152 -6.52 -3.22 -10.71
C PHE A 152 -6.59 -3.38 -12.23
N GLU A 153 -7.61 -2.79 -12.87
CA GLU A 153 -7.76 -2.81 -14.33
C GLU A 153 -6.60 -2.06 -15.01
N ARG A 154 -6.29 -0.84 -14.55
CA ARG A 154 -5.19 -0.03 -15.11
C ARG A 154 -3.83 -0.67 -14.90
N ARG A 155 -3.59 -1.25 -13.73
CA ARG A 155 -2.34 -1.97 -13.44
C ARG A 155 -2.19 -3.23 -14.27
N THR A 156 -3.28 -3.96 -14.47
CA THR A 156 -3.28 -5.13 -15.35
C THR A 156 -2.99 -4.72 -16.79
N ALA A 157 -3.59 -3.63 -17.29
CA ALA A 157 -3.33 -3.11 -18.62
C ALA A 157 -1.86 -2.67 -18.80
N ALA A 158 -1.29 -1.96 -17.82
CA ALA A 158 0.12 -1.55 -17.86
C ALA A 158 1.10 -2.75 -17.91
N LEU A 159 0.80 -3.84 -17.20
CA LEU A 159 1.61 -5.07 -17.21
C LEU A 159 1.53 -5.84 -18.54
N VAL A 160 0.43 -5.72 -19.28
CA VAL A 160 0.24 -6.37 -20.59
C VAL A 160 0.94 -5.60 -21.72
N VAL A 161 1.25 -4.32 -21.52
CA VAL A 161 1.85 -3.43 -22.54
C VAL A 161 3.39 -3.42 -22.51
N LEU A 162 4.04 -4.08 -21.55
CA LEU A 162 5.50 -4.26 -21.59
C LEU A 162 5.86 -5.15 -22.80
N PRO A 163 6.56 -4.63 -23.82
CA PRO A 163 7.15 -5.46 -24.86
C PRO A 163 8.30 -6.28 -24.26
N ASP A 164 8.60 -7.43 -24.86
CA ASP A 164 9.88 -8.13 -24.71
C ASP A 164 11.02 -7.27 -25.29
N SER A 165 11.28 -6.08 -24.74
CA SER A 165 12.36 -5.20 -25.19
C SER A 165 13.45 -5.11 -24.14
N ASP A 166 14.61 -5.66 -24.49
CA ASP A 166 15.95 -5.57 -23.89
C ASP A 166 16.50 -4.12 -23.79
N ASP A 167 15.65 -3.11 -23.56
CA ASP A 167 16.10 -1.72 -23.47
C ASP A 167 16.25 -1.30 -22.00
N GLU A 168 17.50 -1.40 -21.53
CA GLU A 168 18.04 -0.77 -20.32
C GLU A 168 17.61 0.71 -20.25
N GLN A 169 16.68 1.02 -19.36
CA GLN A 169 16.39 2.39 -18.95
C GLN A 169 16.99 2.60 -17.55
N PRO A 170 17.83 3.62 -17.35
CA PRO A 170 18.46 3.85 -16.04
C PRO A 170 17.40 4.23 -15.00
N LEU A 171 17.47 3.59 -13.84
CA LEU A 171 16.49 3.72 -12.76
C LEU A 171 16.47 5.14 -12.16
N PRO A 172 15.29 5.66 -11.77
CA PRO A 172 15.19 6.97 -11.15
C PRO A 172 15.76 6.93 -9.73
N GLY A 173 16.72 7.81 -9.40
CA GLY A 173 17.11 8.08 -8.01
C GLY A 173 18.59 8.01 -7.67
N GLY A 174 19.48 7.66 -8.62
CA GLY A 174 20.93 7.57 -8.35
C GLY A 174 21.32 6.36 -7.50
N LEU A 175 20.45 5.36 -7.43
CA LEU A 175 20.76 4.04 -6.91
C LEU A 175 21.78 3.36 -7.85
N PRO A 176 22.68 2.51 -7.32
CA PRO A 176 23.61 1.76 -8.15
C PRO A 176 22.83 0.92 -9.14
N ASP A 177 23.29 0.90 -10.39
CA ASP A 177 22.76 0.03 -11.45
C ASP A 177 23.37 -1.35 -11.23
N ILE A 178 22.57 -2.29 -10.73
CA ILE A 178 23.02 -3.63 -10.38
C ILE A 178 22.16 -4.61 -11.14
N GLU A 179 22.79 -5.46 -11.95
CA GLU A 179 22.11 -6.52 -12.66
C GLU A 179 21.64 -7.62 -11.69
N TYR A 180 20.44 -8.12 -11.92
CA TYR A 180 19.86 -9.17 -11.09
C TYR A 180 20.70 -10.45 -11.15
N GLU A 181 21.16 -10.81 -12.34
CA GLU A 181 21.93 -12.02 -12.65
C GLU A 181 23.31 -12.04 -11.96
N ASP A 182 23.84 -10.88 -11.56
CA ASP A 182 25.15 -10.78 -10.90
C ASP A 182 25.11 -11.19 -9.41
N ASN A 183 23.92 -11.42 -8.83
CA ASN A 183 23.74 -11.63 -7.39
C ASN A 183 23.02 -12.96 -7.08
N GLN A 184 23.32 -14.03 -7.82
CA GLN A 184 22.61 -15.31 -7.73
C GLN A 184 22.60 -15.94 -6.32
N GLU A 185 23.72 -15.92 -5.59
CA GLU A 185 23.79 -16.51 -4.25
C GLU A 185 22.86 -15.82 -3.25
N PHE A 186 22.79 -14.48 -3.32
CA PHE A 186 21.86 -13.68 -2.54
C PHE A 186 20.41 -13.96 -2.94
N ASN A 187 20.13 -14.04 -4.24
CA ASN A 187 18.80 -14.31 -4.76
C ASN A 187 18.29 -15.69 -4.30
N ASP A 188 19.14 -16.72 -4.39
CA ASP A 188 18.83 -18.07 -3.95
C ASP A 188 18.54 -18.12 -2.43
N GLU A 189 19.31 -17.38 -1.63
CA GLU A 189 19.12 -17.27 -0.18
C GLU A 189 17.77 -16.59 0.15
N LEU A 190 17.46 -15.47 -0.51
CA LEU A 190 16.18 -14.79 -0.40
C LEU A 190 15.00 -15.71 -0.76
N ASP A 191 15.12 -16.45 -1.85
CA ASP A 191 14.06 -17.35 -2.32
C ASP A 191 13.88 -18.58 -1.41
N SER A 192 14.97 -19.03 -0.79
CA SER A 192 14.96 -20.08 0.23
C SER A 192 14.28 -19.61 1.53
N GLN A 193 14.53 -18.36 1.94
CA GLN A 193 13.91 -17.76 3.13
C GLN A 193 12.44 -17.44 2.91
N PHE A 194 12.07 -17.04 1.69
CA PHE A 194 10.72 -16.63 1.32
C PHE A 194 10.18 -17.45 0.14
N PRO A 195 9.97 -18.77 0.32
CA PRO A 195 9.51 -19.63 -0.76
C PRO A 195 8.09 -19.24 -1.20
N LEU A 196 7.92 -19.02 -2.50
CA LEU A 196 6.63 -18.72 -3.13
C LEU A 196 6.15 -19.89 -3.98
N ASP A 197 4.86 -20.20 -3.91
CA ASP A 197 4.26 -21.26 -4.73
C ASP A 197 4.12 -20.82 -6.20
N GLY A 198 4.62 -21.65 -7.12
CA GLY A 198 4.39 -21.51 -8.57
C GLY A 198 5.62 -21.05 -9.35
N LYS A 199 5.43 -20.21 -10.37
CA LYS A 199 6.49 -19.68 -11.25
C LYS A 199 7.08 -18.34 -10.76
N LEU A 200 6.70 -17.90 -9.57
CA LEU A 200 7.08 -16.60 -9.03
C LEU A 200 8.29 -16.78 -8.10
N ILE A 201 9.29 -15.93 -8.27
CA ILE A 201 10.56 -15.95 -7.54
C ILE A 201 10.61 -14.66 -6.71
N TYR A 202 10.81 -14.78 -5.40
CA TYR A 202 10.67 -13.69 -4.44
C TYR A 202 11.73 -12.61 -4.66
N SER A 203 12.99 -13.03 -4.81
CA SER A 203 14.13 -12.16 -5.11
C SER A 203 13.89 -11.33 -6.37
N PHE A 204 13.41 -11.96 -7.46
CA PHE A 204 13.09 -11.27 -8.72
C PHE A 204 11.92 -10.29 -8.58
N ALA A 205 10.90 -10.62 -7.79
CA ALA A 205 9.79 -9.71 -7.51
C ALA A 205 10.24 -8.49 -6.70
N LEU A 206 11.14 -8.69 -5.72
CA LEU A 206 11.74 -7.62 -4.93
C LEU A 206 12.58 -6.70 -5.83
N TYR A 207 13.44 -7.27 -6.68
CA TYR A 207 14.24 -6.54 -7.67
C TYR A 207 13.40 -5.66 -8.60
N ARG A 208 12.35 -6.24 -9.21
CA ARG A 208 11.55 -5.56 -10.24
C ARG A 208 10.58 -4.51 -9.68
N LEU A 209 10.04 -4.73 -8.49
CA LEU A 209 8.92 -3.94 -7.95
C LEU A 209 9.33 -3.04 -6.77
N TYR A 210 10.40 -3.40 -6.06
CA TYR A 210 10.88 -2.75 -4.84
C TYR A 210 12.41 -2.67 -4.85
N TYR A 211 12.99 -2.13 -5.93
CA TYR A 211 14.44 -2.11 -6.15
C TYR A 211 15.25 -1.53 -4.97
N GLU A 212 14.76 -0.49 -4.31
CA GLU A 212 15.39 0.06 -3.09
C GLU A 212 15.49 -0.98 -1.97
N ASP A 213 14.42 -1.73 -1.72
CA ASP A 213 14.42 -2.78 -0.70
C ASP A 213 15.33 -3.94 -1.12
N TYR A 214 15.40 -4.26 -2.41
CA TYR A 214 16.36 -5.24 -2.94
C TYR A 214 17.81 -4.81 -2.67
N ILE A 215 18.15 -3.54 -2.91
CA ILE A 215 19.49 -3.01 -2.64
C ILE A 215 19.82 -3.05 -1.14
N ILE A 216 18.87 -2.69 -0.27
CA ILE A 216 19.07 -2.74 1.19
C ILE A 216 19.31 -4.19 1.65
N GLU A 217 18.51 -5.14 1.18
CA GLU A 217 18.70 -6.55 1.52
C GLU A 217 20.02 -7.10 0.97
N LEU A 218 20.44 -6.66 -0.23
CA LEU A 218 21.72 -7.05 -0.83
C LEU A 218 22.91 -6.49 -0.05
N GLU A 219 22.84 -5.25 0.44
CA GLU A 219 23.84 -4.66 1.33
C GLU A 219 23.92 -5.44 2.66
N ASN A 220 22.77 -5.74 3.28
CA ASN A 220 22.72 -6.53 4.50
C ASN A 220 23.35 -7.92 4.32
N TYR A 221 23.09 -8.57 3.18
CA TYR A 221 23.68 -9.87 2.85
C TYR A 221 25.22 -9.76 2.70
N ARG A 222 25.70 -8.75 1.99
CA ARG A 222 27.15 -8.52 1.80
C ARG A 222 27.87 -8.24 3.12
N ASP A 223 27.25 -7.45 3.99
CA ASP A 223 27.78 -7.15 5.33
C ASP A 223 27.83 -8.42 6.19
N ALA A 224 26.77 -9.24 6.18
CA ALA A 224 26.74 -10.51 6.91
C ALA A 224 27.80 -11.51 6.42
N VAL A 225 28.02 -11.59 5.10
CA VAL A 225 29.07 -12.44 4.52
C VAL A 225 30.45 -11.94 4.92
N ALA A 226 30.71 -10.63 4.88
CA ALA A 226 31.97 -10.05 5.31
C ALA A 226 32.27 -10.34 6.79
N GLU A 227 31.29 -10.16 7.69
CA GLU A 227 31.43 -10.51 9.11
C GLU A 227 31.69 -12.02 9.32
N SER A 228 31.06 -12.88 8.53
CA SER A 228 31.29 -14.33 8.64
C SER A 228 32.72 -14.74 8.24
N ILE A 229 33.30 -14.06 7.26
CA ILE A 229 34.68 -14.29 6.79
C ILE A 229 35.69 -13.79 7.83
N ASP A 230 35.48 -12.61 8.41
CA ASP A 230 36.37 -12.08 9.45
C ASP A 230 36.37 -12.98 10.70
N ASN A 231 35.21 -13.53 11.09
CA ASN A 231 35.11 -14.49 12.20
C ASN A 231 35.78 -15.85 11.92
N LEU A 232 35.89 -16.25 10.64
CA LEU A 232 36.59 -17.47 10.23
C LEU A 232 38.12 -17.27 10.27
N ILE A 233 38.60 -16.07 9.95
CA ILE A 233 40.03 -15.74 9.97
C ILE A 233 40.54 -15.63 11.43
N GLU A 234 39.76 -15.07 12.36
CA GLU A 234 40.15 -14.99 13.77
C GLU A 234 40.18 -16.36 14.50
N HIS A 235 39.51 -17.38 13.98
CA HIS A 235 39.47 -18.72 14.58
C HIS A 235 40.54 -19.70 14.07
N ASP A 236 41.22 -19.42 12.96
CA ASP A 236 42.29 -20.28 12.41
C ASP A 236 43.67 -19.96 13.01
N ASP A 237 43.86 -18.76 13.57
CA ASP A 237 45.10 -18.36 14.28
C ASP A 237 45.19 -18.91 15.73
N GLY A 238 44.21 -19.72 16.16
CA GLY A 238 44.08 -20.20 17.54
C GLY A 238 44.44 -21.66 17.82
N ASN A 239 44.87 -22.45 16.83
CA ASN A 239 45.08 -23.89 17.03
C ASN A 239 46.33 -24.47 16.34
N ALA A 240 47.46 -23.77 16.48
CA ALA A 240 48.78 -24.31 16.20
C ALA A 240 49.67 -24.22 17.45
N ASP A 241 49.39 -25.08 18.44
CA ASP A 241 50.32 -25.47 19.52
C ASP A 241 50.64 -26.96 19.41
#